data_AF-A0A953DJG6-F1
#
_entry.id   AF-A0A953DJG6-F1
#
_cell.length_a   1.000
_cell.length_b   1.000
_cell.length_c   1.000
_cell.angle_alpha   90.00
_cell.angle_beta   90.00
_cell.angle_gamma   90.00
#
_symmetry.space_group_name_H-M   'P 1'
#
loop_
_entity.id
_entity.type
_entity.pdbx_description
1 polymer ?
#
loop_
_entity_poly.entity_id
_entity_poly.type
_entity_poly.pdbx_seq_one_letter_code
_entity_poly.pdbx_strand_id
1 'polypeptide(L)'
;MPLFFFREPEHHGEVNRASPWELLQQAVRGLLEPRLFFFTVAFAGFWLMFYQLFDILPNFIDDWVDSRAPAAFLAGLLGAQAVPTINGGNLTQEWIINFNARLISLFAFTVGYVTGKIRSLTAIVVGIALSAVAIYALGMSMSGWWILGAIGLFSIGEMTASPTKMRYLASIAPPGKEGLYMGYVNMTVGIGWSIGSIVAGEWYQRHGDKVELAKRYLVEKAGVPKGTVGALQKTEVLPFFEKHLGVDAWGARQLLWDHFDPAGMWLMFTAIGVAAGIAILGYDRLCRAADARPDHSFNLRGHLWVRALLVPIVGALLVGCWFRPSLALGIQAGMFALLLVASFFPERRPGPAGDAPPELAA
;
A
#
# COMPACT_ATOMS: atom_id res chain seq x y z
N MET A 1 22.44 -18.19 -13.31
CA MET A 1 23.77 -17.82 -12.75
C MET A 1 23.89 -18.00 -11.23
N PRO A 2 22.89 -17.71 -10.37
CA PRO A 2 23.04 -17.91 -8.91
C PRO A 2 23.19 -19.38 -8.49
N LEU A 3 22.60 -20.31 -9.25
CA LEU A 3 22.64 -21.76 -9.00
C LEU A 3 24.06 -22.36 -9.01
N PHE A 4 25.04 -21.71 -9.65
CA PHE A 4 26.40 -22.25 -9.74
C PHE A 4 27.32 -21.80 -8.59
N PHE A 5 26.92 -20.77 -7.83
CA PHE A 5 27.74 -20.19 -6.76
C PHE A 5 27.17 -20.44 -5.36
N PHE A 6 25.93 -20.91 -5.26
CA PHE A 6 25.32 -21.25 -3.98
C PHE A 6 25.59 -22.72 -3.66
N ARG A 7 26.45 -22.98 -2.66
CA ARG A 7 26.52 -24.30 -2.01
C ARG A 7 25.20 -24.52 -1.29
N GLU A 8 24.51 -25.61 -1.61
CA GLU A 8 23.32 -26.02 -0.87
C GLU A 8 23.67 -26.12 0.62
N PRO A 9 22.89 -25.48 1.52
CA PRO A 9 23.08 -25.66 2.95
C PRO A 9 22.93 -27.15 3.31
N GLU A 10 23.71 -27.61 4.29
CA GLU A 10 23.56 -28.98 4.79
C GLU A 10 22.12 -29.21 5.25
N HIS A 11 21.44 -30.17 4.59
CA HIS A 11 20.15 -30.66 5.05
C HIS A 11 20.36 -31.41 6.36
N HIS A 12 20.22 -30.71 7.50
CA HIS A 12 19.99 -31.37 8.77
C HIS A 12 18.71 -32.19 8.61
N GLY A 13 18.86 -33.51 8.63
CA GLY A 13 17.87 -34.44 8.10
C GLY A 13 16.50 -34.30 8.73
N GLU A 14 15.53 -33.85 7.94
CA GLU A 14 14.12 -34.21 8.12
C GLU A 14 13.54 -34.63 6.76
N VAL A 15 13.54 -35.93 6.52
CA VAL A 15 12.80 -36.58 5.44
C VAL A 15 11.33 -36.71 5.88
N ASN A 16 10.68 -35.60 6.18
CA ASN A 16 9.23 -35.57 6.32
C ASN A 16 8.70 -34.54 5.33
N ARG A 17 8.45 -35.00 4.10
CA ARG A 17 7.76 -34.19 3.08
C ARG A 17 6.32 -34.04 3.53
N ALA A 18 6.06 -33.02 4.37
CA ALA A 18 4.71 -32.62 4.71
C ALA A 18 3.88 -32.49 3.42
N SER A 19 2.65 -33.00 3.46
CA SER A 19 1.79 -32.94 2.28
C SER A 19 1.54 -31.48 1.88
N PRO A 20 1.24 -31.16 0.60
CA PRO A 20 0.93 -29.79 0.19
C PRO A 20 -0.19 -29.15 1.03
N TRP A 21 -1.13 -29.96 1.50
CA TRP A 21 -2.21 -29.53 2.39
C TRP A 21 -1.72 -29.21 3.80
N GLU A 22 -0.85 -30.03 4.37
CA GLU A 22 -0.21 -29.75 5.67
C GLU A 22 0.63 -28.49 5.62
N LEU A 23 1.41 -28.28 4.56
CA LEU A 23 2.18 -27.06 4.34
C LEU A 23 1.28 -25.82 4.26
N LEU A 24 0.14 -25.92 3.56
CA LEU A 24 -0.83 -24.84 3.51
C LEU A 24 -1.44 -24.55 4.89
N GLN A 25 -1.81 -25.58 5.65
CA GLN A 25 -2.32 -25.42 7.02
C GLN A 25 -1.29 -24.77 7.95
N GLN A 26 -0.03 -25.21 7.88
CA GLN A 26 1.07 -24.61 8.63
C GLN A 26 1.30 -23.15 8.23
N ALA A 27 1.23 -22.84 6.93
CA ALA A 27 1.35 -21.47 6.44
C ALA A 27 0.22 -20.57 6.97
N VAL A 28 -1.03 -21.04 6.93
CA VAL A 28 -2.19 -20.30 7.47
C VAL A 28 -2.06 -20.10 8.98
N ARG A 29 -1.63 -21.11 9.72
CA ARG A 29 -1.43 -21.02 11.18
C ARG A 29 -0.26 -20.12 11.56
N GLY A 30 0.83 -20.15 10.81
CA GLY A 30 1.97 -19.27 11.05
C GLY A 30 1.59 -17.79 10.89
N LEU A 31 0.70 -17.45 9.95
CA LEU A 31 0.17 -16.08 9.81
C LEU A 31 -0.60 -15.60 11.06
N LEU A 32 -1.11 -16.53 11.87
CA LEU A 32 -1.81 -16.26 13.13
C LEU A 32 -0.86 -16.15 14.33
N GLU A 33 0.46 -16.25 14.12
CA GLU A 33 1.43 -15.94 15.17
C GLU A 33 1.29 -14.47 15.59
N PRO A 34 1.10 -14.15 16.89
CA PRO A 34 0.64 -12.82 17.31
C PRO A 34 1.51 -11.67 16.81
N ARG A 35 2.83 -11.78 16.87
CA ARG A 35 3.74 -10.71 16.43
C ARG A 35 3.63 -10.48 14.92
N LEU A 36 3.57 -11.56 14.14
CA LEU A 36 3.44 -11.49 12.69
C LEU A 36 2.06 -11.00 12.28
N PHE A 37 1.00 -11.51 12.90
CA PHE A 37 -0.39 -11.17 12.59
C PHE A 37 -0.64 -9.66 12.77
N PHE A 38 -0.30 -9.13 13.95
CA PHE A 38 -0.52 -7.71 14.25
C PHE A 38 0.35 -6.80 13.37
N PHE A 39 1.59 -7.20 13.08
CA PHE A 39 2.41 -6.48 12.12
C PHE A 39 1.77 -6.48 10.74
N THR A 40 1.28 -7.64 10.27
CA THR A 40 0.67 -7.80 8.94
C THR A 40 -0.54 -6.91 8.78
N VAL A 41 -1.46 -6.91 9.75
CA VAL A 41 -2.67 -6.08 9.70
C VAL A 41 -2.31 -4.59 9.78
N ALA A 42 -1.41 -4.19 10.69
CA ALA A 42 -1.01 -2.79 10.83
C ALA A 42 -0.27 -2.27 9.58
N PHE A 43 0.59 -3.10 8.99
CA PHE A 43 1.39 -2.71 7.83
C PHE A 43 0.64 -2.82 6.51
N ALA A 44 -0.44 -3.59 6.43
CA ALA A 44 -1.33 -3.61 5.27
C ALA A 44 -1.95 -2.22 4.99
N GLY A 45 -2.22 -1.42 6.03
CA GLY A 45 -2.68 -0.04 5.86
C GLY A 45 -1.67 0.88 5.18
N PHE A 46 -0.36 0.65 5.41
CA PHE A 46 0.68 1.35 4.65
C PHE A 46 0.61 0.99 3.16
N TRP A 47 0.52 -0.30 2.82
CA TRP A 47 0.40 -0.73 1.42
C TRP A 47 -0.86 -0.23 0.73
N LEU A 48 -1.97 -0.15 1.47
CA LEU A 48 -3.21 0.45 0.99
C LEU A 48 -2.98 1.88 0.51
N MET A 49 -2.38 2.74 1.36
CA MET A 49 -2.03 4.10 0.98
C MET A 49 -0.97 4.14 -0.13
N PHE A 50 0.06 3.30 0.00
CA PHE A 50 1.23 3.28 -0.87
C PHE A 50 0.86 3.04 -2.34
N TYR A 51 0.00 2.06 -2.61
CA TYR A 51 -0.37 1.72 -3.98
C TYR A 51 -1.18 2.81 -4.68
N GLN A 52 -1.73 3.79 -3.96
CA GLN A 52 -2.45 4.89 -4.59
C GLN A 52 -1.52 5.79 -5.41
N LEU A 53 -0.22 5.78 -5.12
CA LEU A 53 0.78 6.41 -5.99
C LEU A 53 0.84 5.76 -7.39
N PHE A 54 0.50 4.48 -7.51
CA PHE A 54 0.59 3.76 -8.78
C PHE A 54 -0.78 3.53 -9.44
N ASP A 55 -1.83 3.37 -8.64
CA ASP A 55 -3.18 3.10 -9.12
C ASP A 55 -3.94 4.40 -9.49
N ILE A 56 -3.81 5.46 -8.67
CA ILE A 56 -4.60 6.70 -8.83
C ILE A 56 -3.78 7.85 -9.43
N LEU A 57 -2.56 8.05 -8.93
CA LEU A 57 -1.75 9.21 -9.31
C LEU A 57 -1.55 9.36 -10.83
N PRO A 58 -1.37 8.31 -11.66
CA PRO A 58 -1.24 8.50 -13.10
C PRO A 58 -2.44 9.27 -13.67
N ASN A 59 -3.65 8.79 -13.36
CA ASN A 59 -4.88 9.44 -13.80
C ASN A 59 -4.97 10.87 -13.27
N PHE A 60 -4.61 11.10 -12.00
CA PHE A 60 -4.62 12.43 -11.42
C PHE A 60 -3.63 13.39 -12.10
N ILE A 61 -2.47 12.89 -12.51
CA ILE A 61 -1.47 13.65 -13.27
C ILE A 61 -2.06 14.08 -14.61
N ASP A 62 -2.62 13.14 -15.37
CA ASP A 62 -3.19 13.45 -16.68
C ASP A 62 -4.40 14.40 -16.56
N ASP A 63 -5.22 14.18 -15.55
CA ASP A 63 -6.43 14.95 -15.34
C ASP A 63 -6.12 16.37 -14.88
N TRP A 64 -5.21 16.59 -13.94
CA TRP A 64 -5.10 17.85 -13.19
C TRP A 64 -3.74 18.54 -13.24
N VAL A 65 -2.64 17.85 -13.52
CA VAL A 65 -1.29 18.39 -13.29
C VAL A 65 -0.77 19.16 -14.51
N ASP A 66 -0.21 20.34 -14.25
CA ASP A 66 0.56 21.14 -15.21
C ASP A 66 2.05 20.84 -15.13
N SER A 67 2.51 19.97 -16.02
CA SER A 67 3.89 19.55 -16.15
C SER A 67 4.62 20.23 -17.33
N ARG A 68 4.06 21.31 -17.91
CA ARG A 68 4.71 22.06 -19.00
C ARG A 68 6.07 22.65 -18.61
N ALA A 69 6.21 23.16 -17.38
CA ALA A 69 7.48 23.73 -16.92
C ALA A 69 8.58 22.65 -16.73
N PRO A 70 8.31 21.51 -16.06
CA PRO A 70 9.22 20.36 -16.08
C PRO A 70 9.51 19.84 -17.50
N ALA A 71 8.51 19.80 -18.38
CA ALA A 71 8.69 19.37 -19.78
C ALA A 71 9.67 20.26 -20.52
N ALA A 72 9.51 21.58 -20.43
CA ALA A 72 10.38 22.56 -21.06
C ALA A 72 11.82 22.46 -20.53
N PHE A 73 12.00 22.25 -19.23
CA PHE A 73 13.31 22.02 -18.63
C PHE A 73 14.00 20.77 -19.19
N LEU A 74 13.27 19.64 -19.24
CA LEU A 74 13.82 18.40 -19.82
C LEU A 74 14.11 18.55 -21.31
N ALA A 75 13.26 19.25 -22.06
CA ALA A 75 13.46 19.50 -23.49
C ALA A 75 14.71 20.35 -23.74
N GLY A 76 15.03 21.29 -22.84
CA GLY A 76 16.28 22.05 -22.87
C GLY A 76 17.53 21.21 -22.62
N LEU A 77 17.42 20.14 -21.83
CA LEU A 77 18.54 19.25 -21.49
C LEU A 77 18.75 18.10 -22.49
N LEU A 78 17.66 17.47 -22.93
CA LEU A 78 17.67 16.23 -23.72
C LEU A 78 17.32 16.46 -25.19
N GLY A 79 16.85 17.66 -25.54
CA GLY A 79 16.27 17.97 -26.84
C GLY A 79 14.77 17.68 -26.87
N ALA A 80 14.00 18.54 -27.56
CA ALA A 80 12.54 18.46 -27.60
C ALA A 80 11.99 17.13 -28.17
N GLN A 81 12.73 16.49 -29.08
CA GLN A 81 12.30 15.21 -29.68
C GLN A 81 12.43 14.03 -28.71
N ALA A 82 13.26 14.15 -27.67
CA ALA A 82 13.51 13.08 -26.71
C ALA A 82 12.52 13.10 -25.53
N VAL A 83 11.74 14.18 -25.39
CA VAL A 83 10.80 14.39 -24.27
C VAL A 83 9.38 14.17 -24.77
N PRO A 84 8.71 13.08 -24.36
CA PRO A 84 7.34 12.85 -24.80
C PRO A 84 6.40 13.82 -24.07
N THR A 85 5.67 14.59 -24.86
CA THR A 85 4.67 15.54 -24.36
C THR A 85 3.28 15.22 -24.91
N ILE A 86 2.27 15.39 -24.07
CA ILE A 86 0.84 15.23 -24.37
C ILE A 86 0.07 16.49 -23.95
N ASN A 87 -1.22 16.57 -24.30
CA ASN A 87 -2.16 17.57 -23.78
C ASN A 87 -1.63 19.03 -23.82
N GLY A 88 -1.04 19.43 -24.95
CA GLY A 88 -0.53 20.80 -25.14
C GLY A 88 0.82 21.08 -24.46
N GLY A 89 1.65 20.07 -24.23
CA GLY A 89 3.05 20.23 -23.77
C GLY A 89 3.34 19.68 -22.37
N ASN A 90 2.39 18.99 -21.75
CA ASN A 90 2.60 18.29 -20.48
C ASN A 90 3.45 17.04 -20.68
N LEU A 91 4.29 16.69 -19.71
CA LEU A 91 4.93 15.38 -19.64
C LEU A 91 3.88 14.27 -19.54
N THR A 92 4.17 13.12 -20.14
CA THR A 92 3.33 11.93 -19.93
C THR A 92 3.42 11.48 -18.47
N GLN A 93 2.32 10.94 -17.95
CA GLN A 93 2.23 10.44 -16.58
C GLN A 93 3.31 9.39 -16.26
N GLU A 94 3.71 8.58 -17.24
CA GLU A 94 4.73 7.54 -17.09
C GLU A 94 6.09 8.16 -16.75
N TRP A 95 6.45 9.28 -17.38
CA TRP A 95 7.71 9.97 -17.10
C TRP A 95 7.73 10.58 -15.70
N ILE A 96 6.60 11.15 -15.26
CA ILE A 96 6.49 11.74 -13.92
C ILE A 96 6.56 10.65 -12.85
N ILE A 97 5.85 9.52 -13.02
CA ILE A 97 5.85 8.43 -12.03
C ILE A 97 7.19 7.68 -12.03
N ASN A 98 7.82 7.48 -13.19
CA ASN A 98 9.14 6.83 -13.27
C ASN A 98 10.25 7.65 -12.58
N PHE A 99 9.97 8.90 -12.20
CA PHE A 99 10.84 9.64 -11.29
C PHE A 99 11.04 8.89 -9.96
N ASN A 100 10.00 8.23 -9.42
CA ASN A 100 10.11 7.39 -8.23
C ASN A 100 11.13 6.25 -8.45
N ALA A 101 10.96 5.48 -9.53
CA ALA A 101 11.86 4.37 -9.86
C ALA A 101 13.32 4.85 -10.02
N ARG A 102 13.52 5.99 -10.68
CA ARG A 102 14.85 6.61 -10.84
C ARG A 102 15.48 6.95 -9.49
N LEU A 103 14.73 7.55 -8.56
CA LEU A 103 15.24 7.87 -7.23
C LEU A 103 15.58 6.61 -6.44
N ILE A 104 14.75 5.58 -6.50
CA ILE A 104 15.02 4.30 -5.85
C ILE A 104 16.31 3.69 -6.41
N SER A 105 16.46 3.61 -7.73
CA SER A 105 17.67 3.05 -8.35
C SER A 105 18.95 3.79 -7.93
N LEU A 106 18.88 5.10 -7.72
CA LEU A 106 20.04 5.92 -7.34
C LEU A 106 20.33 5.88 -5.84
N PHE A 107 19.30 5.84 -4.99
CA PHE A 107 19.43 6.11 -3.56
C PHE A 107 19.08 4.94 -2.63
N ALA A 108 18.56 3.82 -3.14
CA ALA A 108 18.12 2.70 -2.29
C ALA A 108 19.23 2.17 -1.38
N PHE A 109 20.47 2.06 -1.88
CA PHE A 109 21.62 1.63 -1.07
C PHE A 109 21.98 2.65 0.02
N THR A 110 21.97 3.94 -0.31
CA THR A 110 22.28 5.01 0.64
C THR A 110 21.24 5.08 1.76
N VAL A 111 19.95 5.09 1.41
CA VAL A 111 18.86 5.08 2.40
C VAL A 111 18.86 3.76 3.18
N GLY A 112 19.11 2.63 2.51
CA GLY A 112 19.27 1.32 3.17
C GLY A 112 20.38 1.31 4.22
N TYR A 113 21.53 1.91 3.92
CA TYR A 113 22.66 2.05 4.86
C TYR A 113 22.29 2.93 6.06
N VAL A 114 21.66 4.09 5.83
CA VAL A 114 21.23 4.99 6.91
C VAL A 114 20.19 4.30 7.81
N THR A 115 19.19 3.67 7.20
CA THR A 115 18.11 3.00 7.96
C THR A 115 18.59 1.74 8.66
N GLY A 116 19.66 1.11 8.19
CA GLY A 116 20.31 -0.02 8.87
C GLY A 116 20.89 0.33 10.24
N LYS A 117 21.17 1.62 10.49
CA LYS A 117 21.64 2.12 11.80
C LYS A 117 20.49 2.41 12.77
N ILE A 118 19.25 2.33 12.31
CA ILE A 118 18.05 2.66 13.08
C ILE A 118 17.28 1.36 13.33
N ARG A 119 16.66 1.25 14.50
CA ARG A 119 15.79 0.11 14.84
C ARG A 119 14.67 -0.05 13.81
N SER A 120 14.43 -1.27 13.34
CA SER A 120 13.54 -1.57 12.21
C SER A 120 12.14 -0.95 12.35
N LEU A 121 11.47 -1.12 13.50
CA LEU A 121 10.13 -0.55 13.70
C LEU A 121 10.12 0.98 13.69
N THR A 122 11.17 1.62 14.20
CA THR A 122 11.28 3.09 14.18
C THR A 122 11.46 3.59 12.75
N ALA A 123 12.33 2.96 11.96
CA ALA A 123 12.50 3.30 10.55
C ALA A 123 11.20 3.08 9.76
N ILE A 124 10.47 1.98 9.99
CA ILE A 124 9.16 1.74 9.35
C ILE A 124 8.17 2.89 9.64
N VAL A 125 8.04 3.32 10.90
CA VAL A 125 7.15 4.43 11.27
C VAL A 125 7.55 5.73 10.57
N VAL A 126 8.85 6.05 10.54
CA VAL A 126 9.35 7.24 9.82
C VAL A 126 9.03 7.15 8.32
N GLY A 127 9.23 5.98 7.71
CA GLY A 127 8.88 5.75 6.31
C GLY A 127 7.40 5.97 6.03
N ILE A 128 6.52 5.42 6.88
CA ILE A 128 5.07 5.61 6.77
C ILE A 128 4.71 7.10 6.89
N ALA A 129 5.30 7.81 7.86
CA ALA A 129 5.03 9.24 8.05
C ALA A 129 5.46 10.08 6.85
N LEU A 130 6.65 9.83 6.29
CA LEU A 130 7.14 10.52 5.10
C LEU A 130 6.23 10.24 3.89
N SER A 131 5.83 8.99 3.68
CA SER A 131 4.89 8.62 2.61
C SER A 131 3.52 9.25 2.80
N ALA A 132 2.99 9.34 4.03
CA ALA A 132 1.71 9.99 4.30
C ALA A 132 1.74 11.49 4.02
N VAL A 133 2.81 12.18 4.43
CA VAL A 133 3.02 13.60 4.09
C VAL A 133 3.15 13.80 2.59
N ALA A 134 3.85 12.89 1.90
CA ALA A 134 3.97 12.94 0.45
C ALA A 134 2.62 12.77 -0.26
N ILE A 135 1.81 11.79 0.15
CA ILE A 135 0.46 11.57 -0.41
C ILE A 135 -0.44 12.79 -0.17
N TYR A 136 -0.38 13.40 1.01
CA TYR A 136 -1.10 14.65 1.28
C TYR A 136 -0.62 15.77 0.35
N ALA A 137 0.69 15.89 0.16
CA ALA A 137 1.27 16.92 -0.68
C ALA A 137 0.85 16.80 -2.15
N LEU A 138 0.52 15.61 -2.65
CA LEU A 138 0.02 15.42 -4.03
C LEU A 138 -1.28 16.19 -4.31
N GLY A 139 -2.11 16.42 -3.29
CA GLY A 139 -3.34 17.20 -3.43
C GLY A 139 -3.12 18.72 -3.38
N MET A 140 -2.01 19.21 -2.86
CA MET A 140 -1.91 20.64 -2.54
C MET A 140 -1.63 21.55 -3.74
N SER A 141 -1.24 20.99 -4.88
CA SER A 141 -0.90 21.80 -6.05
C SER A 141 -1.07 21.02 -7.35
N MET A 142 -1.44 21.74 -8.41
CA MET A 142 -1.45 21.25 -9.79
C MET A 142 -0.07 21.37 -10.45
N SER A 143 0.94 21.95 -9.79
CA SER A 143 2.26 22.15 -10.40
C SER A 143 3.03 20.85 -10.57
N GLY A 144 3.53 20.57 -11.77
CA GLY A 144 4.33 19.38 -12.05
C GLY A 144 5.63 19.30 -11.23
N TRP A 145 6.27 20.44 -10.92
CA TRP A 145 7.43 20.46 -10.03
C TRP A 145 7.07 20.08 -8.60
N TRP A 146 5.91 20.54 -8.14
CA TRP A 146 5.39 20.17 -6.83
C TRP A 146 5.11 18.67 -6.73
N ILE A 147 4.45 18.11 -7.73
CA ILE A 147 4.17 16.67 -7.82
C ILE A 147 5.47 15.86 -7.87
N LEU A 148 6.47 16.28 -8.64
CA LEU A 148 7.80 15.64 -8.63
C LEU A 148 8.45 15.69 -7.24
N GLY A 149 8.34 16.82 -6.53
CA GLY A 149 8.82 16.95 -5.15
C GLY A 149 8.09 16.01 -4.18
N ALA A 150 6.77 15.90 -4.28
CA ALA A 150 5.96 14.97 -3.49
C ALA A 150 6.31 13.50 -3.78
N ILE A 151 6.46 13.13 -5.06
CA ILE A 151 6.94 11.80 -5.46
C ILE A 151 8.34 11.54 -4.87
N GLY A 152 9.23 12.54 -4.89
CA GLY A 152 10.56 12.41 -4.30
C GLY A 152 10.53 12.16 -2.79
N LEU A 153 9.68 12.88 -2.05
CA LEU A 153 9.46 12.63 -0.63
C LEU A 153 8.88 11.23 -0.38
N PHE A 154 7.94 10.81 -1.22
CA PHE A 154 7.36 9.47 -1.15
C PHE A 154 8.43 8.39 -1.35
N SER A 155 9.32 8.55 -2.33
CA SER A 155 10.42 7.62 -2.59
C SER A 155 11.35 7.47 -1.39
N ILE A 156 11.63 8.54 -0.65
CA ILE A 156 12.42 8.45 0.59
C ILE A 156 11.66 7.62 1.64
N GLY A 157 10.35 7.86 1.80
CA GLY A 157 9.50 7.08 2.70
C GLY A 157 9.46 5.59 2.34
N GLU A 158 9.31 5.29 1.05
CA GLU A 158 9.34 3.94 0.49
C GLU A 158 10.65 3.22 0.77
N MET A 159 11.79 3.84 0.43
CA MET A 159 13.12 3.28 0.67
C MET A 159 13.41 3.10 2.16
N THR A 160 12.72 3.85 3.02
CA THR A 160 12.85 3.73 4.47
C THR A 160 12.05 2.54 5.02
N ALA A 161 10.80 2.35 4.55
CA ALA A 161 9.92 1.30 5.05
C ALA A 161 10.13 -0.07 4.38
N SER A 162 10.26 -0.11 3.05
CA SER A 162 10.19 -1.35 2.27
C SER A 162 11.34 -2.33 2.53
N PRO A 163 12.63 -1.94 2.53
CA PRO A 163 13.72 -2.86 2.87
C PRO A 163 13.71 -3.24 4.37
N THR A 164 13.29 -2.30 5.21
CA THR A 164 13.26 -2.47 6.67
C THR A 164 12.21 -3.49 7.10
N LYS A 165 11.08 -3.60 6.39
CA LYS A 165 10.06 -4.63 6.67
C LYS A 165 10.63 -6.05 6.60
N MET A 166 11.50 -6.31 5.61
CA MET A 166 12.13 -7.62 5.44
C MET A 166 13.11 -7.91 6.57
N ARG A 167 13.91 -6.91 6.99
CA ARG A 167 14.78 -7.04 8.17
C ARG A 167 13.98 -7.32 9.43
N TYR A 168 12.85 -6.64 9.61
CA TYR A 168 11.99 -6.86 10.76
C TYR A 168 11.42 -8.28 10.78
N LEU A 169 10.84 -8.76 9.68
CA LEU A 169 10.28 -10.11 9.64
C LEU A 169 11.34 -11.19 9.79
N ALA A 170 12.53 -11.00 9.21
CA ALA A 170 13.65 -11.90 9.44
C ALA A 170 14.05 -11.96 10.92
N SER A 171 14.00 -10.83 11.64
CA SER A 171 14.39 -10.77 13.06
C SER A 171 13.41 -11.44 14.01
N ILE A 172 12.16 -11.64 13.60
CA ILE A 172 11.12 -12.32 14.40
C ILE A 172 10.85 -13.74 13.90
N ALA A 173 11.52 -14.18 12.83
CA ALA A 173 11.34 -15.51 12.27
C ALA A 173 11.94 -16.58 13.22
N PRO A 174 11.18 -17.66 13.54
CA PRO A 174 11.74 -18.82 14.20
C PRO A 174 12.85 -19.47 13.35
N PRO A 175 13.87 -20.10 13.97
CA PRO A 175 14.92 -20.80 13.25
C PRO A 175 14.35 -21.81 12.26
N GLY A 176 14.78 -21.74 11.00
CA GLY A 176 14.33 -22.65 9.93
C GLY A 176 13.02 -22.24 9.26
N LYS A 177 12.38 -21.13 9.67
CA LYS A 177 11.15 -20.59 9.06
C LYS A 177 11.35 -19.21 8.42
N GLU A 178 12.59 -18.77 8.21
CA GLU A 178 12.92 -17.46 7.66
C GLU A 178 12.34 -17.26 6.26
N GLY A 179 12.41 -18.28 5.41
CA GLY A 179 11.82 -18.25 4.06
C GLY A 179 10.29 -18.10 4.08
N LEU A 180 9.62 -18.78 5.01
CA LEU A 180 8.17 -18.68 5.20
C LEU A 180 7.78 -17.28 5.69
N TYR A 181 8.56 -16.72 6.62
CA TYR A 181 8.39 -15.36 7.13
C TYR A 181 8.61 -14.29 6.06
N MET A 182 9.59 -14.47 5.17
CA MET A 182 9.75 -13.61 3.99
C MET A 182 8.57 -13.71 3.03
N GLY A 183 7.96 -14.89 2.89
CA GLY A 183 6.73 -15.08 2.14
C GLY A 183 5.55 -14.28 2.73
N TYR A 184 5.39 -14.28 4.06
CA TYR A 184 4.32 -13.54 4.74
C TYR A 184 4.38 -12.02 4.53
N VAL A 185 5.55 -11.45 4.22
CA VAL A 185 5.67 -10.04 3.84
C VAL A 185 4.69 -9.69 2.71
N ASN A 186 4.51 -10.58 1.74
CA ASN A 186 3.66 -10.33 0.59
C ASN A 186 2.16 -10.39 0.93
N MET A 187 1.78 -11.03 2.05
CA MET A 187 0.39 -10.97 2.53
C MET A 187 0.00 -9.55 2.94
N THR A 188 0.93 -8.80 3.54
CA THR A 188 0.69 -7.38 3.88
C THR A 188 0.35 -6.54 2.65
N VAL A 189 1.07 -6.82 1.55
CA VAL A 189 0.91 -6.18 0.25
C VAL A 189 -0.44 -6.58 -0.36
N GLY A 190 -0.73 -7.88 -0.41
CA GLY A 190 -1.97 -8.40 -0.99
C GLY A 190 -3.22 -7.89 -0.29
N ILE A 191 -3.22 -7.86 1.06
CA ILE A 191 -4.33 -7.30 1.84
C ILE A 191 -4.46 -5.80 1.57
N GLY A 192 -3.36 -5.04 1.66
CA GLY A 192 -3.37 -3.60 1.49
C GLY A 192 -3.82 -3.17 0.09
N TRP A 193 -3.24 -3.76 -0.95
CA TRP A 193 -3.53 -3.42 -2.34
C TRP A 193 -4.97 -3.78 -2.71
N SER A 194 -5.42 -4.99 -2.44
CA SER A 194 -6.77 -5.42 -2.84
C SER A 194 -7.89 -4.60 -2.18
N ILE A 195 -7.77 -4.28 -0.88
CA ILE A 195 -8.73 -3.38 -0.21
C ILE A 195 -8.58 -1.96 -0.77
N GLY A 196 -7.34 -1.52 -0.97
CA GLY A 196 -6.99 -0.22 -1.52
C GLY A 196 -7.64 0.02 -2.88
N SER A 197 -7.45 -0.87 -3.86
CA SER A 197 -7.96 -0.69 -5.21
C SER A 197 -9.50 -0.64 -5.27
N ILE A 198 -10.21 -1.36 -4.39
CA ILE A 198 -11.68 -1.28 -4.30
C ILE A 198 -12.11 0.11 -3.83
N VAL A 199 -11.52 0.59 -2.74
CA VAL A 199 -11.84 1.91 -2.16
C VAL A 199 -11.43 3.02 -3.12
N ALA A 200 -10.24 2.89 -3.71
CA ALA A 200 -9.62 3.83 -4.62
C ALA A 200 -10.40 4.08 -5.89
N GLY A 201 -10.82 3.02 -6.59
CA GLY A 201 -11.49 3.13 -7.88
C GLY A 201 -12.78 3.94 -7.79
N GLU A 202 -13.62 3.63 -6.79
CA GLU A 202 -14.86 4.37 -6.57
C GLU A 202 -14.59 5.80 -6.08
N TRP A 203 -13.65 5.95 -5.15
CA TRP A 203 -13.36 7.25 -4.56
C TRP A 203 -12.82 8.23 -5.60
N TYR A 204 -11.92 7.77 -6.48
CA TYR A 204 -11.42 8.52 -7.61
C TYR A 204 -12.53 8.85 -8.59
N GLN A 205 -13.36 7.87 -8.99
CA GLN A 205 -14.44 8.12 -9.95
C GLN A 205 -15.41 9.22 -9.48
N ARG A 206 -15.68 9.30 -8.18
CA ARG A 206 -16.63 10.29 -7.63
C ARG A 206 -16.05 11.67 -7.38
N HIS A 207 -14.77 11.74 -7.01
CA HIS A 207 -14.14 12.96 -6.51
C HIS A 207 -12.94 13.44 -7.32
N GLY A 208 -12.30 12.59 -8.11
CA GLY A 208 -11.05 12.89 -8.82
C GLY A 208 -11.13 12.75 -10.35
N ASP A 209 -12.06 11.96 -10.88
CA ASP A 209 -12.21 11.76 -12.34
C ASP A 209 -12.77 13.02 -12.99
N LYS A 210 -11.94 13.67 -13.83
CA LYS A 210 -12.28 14.92 -14.49
C LYS A 210 -13.49 14.79 -15.43
N VAL A 211 -13.65 13.65 -16.10
CA VAL A 211 -14.78 13.40 -17.00
C VAL A 211 -16.07 13.30 -16.22
N GLU A 212 -16.07 12.58 -15.10
CA GLU A 212 -17.27 12.44 -14.27
C GLU A 212 -17.64 13.77 -13.58
N LEU A 213 -16.65 14.52 -13.10
CA LEU A 213 -16.88 15.86 -12.54
C LEU A 213 -17.42 16.84 -13.59
N ALA A 214 -16.93 16.79 -14.83
CA ALA A 214 -17.47 17.58 -15.94
C ALA A 214 -18.94 17.25 -16.24
N LYS A 215 -19.30 15.95 -16.27
CA LYS A 215 -20.71 15.52 -16.42
C LYS A 215 -21.60 16.09 -15.32
N ARG A 216 -21.14 15.99 -14.07
CA ARG A 216 -21.88 16.52 -12.91
C ARG A 216 -22.08 18.02 -13.03
N TYR A 217 -21.04 18.78 -13.39
CA TYR A 217 -21.15 20.22 -13.59
C TYR A 217 -22.13 20.59 -14.71
N LEU A 218 -22.11 19.88 -15.84
CA LEU A 218 -23.03 20.14 -16.96
C LEU A 218 -24.49 20.00 -16.53
N VAL A 219 -24.78 18.99 -15.73
CA VAL A 219 -26.13 18.74 -15.22
C VAL A 219 -26.51 19.74 -14.12
N GLU A 220 -25.64 19.94 -13.13
CA GLU A 220 -25.96 20.69 -11.91
C GLU A 220 -25.88 22.21 -12.10
N LYS A 221 -24.99 22.69 -12.97
CA LYS A 221 -24.69 24.12 -13.13
C LYS A 221 -25.01 24.66 -14.52
N ALA A 222 -24.67 23.90 -15.57
CA ALA A 222 -24.96 24.34 -16.94
C ALA A 222 -26.40 24.02 -17.40
N GLY A 223 -27.17 23.29 -16.58
CA GLY A 223 -28.57 22.97 -16.86
C GLY A 223 -28.77 22.01 -18.04
N VAL A 224 -27.72 21.30 -18.47
CA VAL A 224 -27.80 20.35 -19.57
C VAL A 224 -28.63 19.14 -19.11
N PRO A 225 -29.64 18.69 -19.88
CA PRO A 225 -30.45 17.54 -19.50
C PRO A 225 -29.61 16.29 -19.26
N LYS A 226 -29.92 15.55 -18.18
CA LYS A 226 -29.21 14.31 -17.82
C LYS A 226 -29.15 13.29 -18.97
N GLY A 227 -30.22 13.21 -19.76
CA GLY A 227 -30.28 12.31 -20.92
C GLY A 227 -29.24 12.66 -22.00
N THR A 228 -28.97 13.94 -22.22
CA THR A 228 -27.96 14.41 -23.19
C THR A 228 -26.55 14.10 -22.68
N VAL A 229 -26.26 14.40 -21.41
CA VAL A 229 -24.94 14.13 -20.81
C VAL A 229 -24.66 12.62 -20.71
N GLY A 230 -25.68 11.82 -20.42
CA GLY A 230 -25.57 10.37 -20.35
C GLY A 230 -25.34 9.67 -21.69
N ALA A 231 -25.74 10.30 -22.80
CA ALA A 231 -25.54 9.78 -24.15
C ALA A 231 -24.13 10.06 -24.72
N LEU A 232 -23.37 10.98 -24.13
CA LEU A 232 -22.02 11.32 -24.58
C LEU A 232 -21.03 10.17 -24.32
N GLN A 233 -20.20 9.87 -25.31
CA GLN A 233 -19.05 9.00 -25.10
C GLN A 233 -18.04 9.68 -24.17
N LYS A 234 -17.28 8.91 -23.38
CA LYS A 234 -16.32 9.46 -22.41
C LYS A 234 -15.33 10.46 -23.04
N THR A 235 -14.89 10.20 -24.27
CA THR A 235 -13.97 11.04 -25.03
C THR A 235 -14.58 12.36 -25.51
N GLU A 236 -15.91 12.43 -25.60
CA GLU A 236 -16.65 13.60 -26.11
C GLU A 236 -17.07 14.57 -25.00
N VAL A 237 -17.05 14.12 -23.74
CA VAL A 237 -17.54 14.90 -22.59
C VAL A 237 -16.75 16.18 -22.41
N LEU A 238 -15.41 16.12 -22.41
CA LEU A 238 -14.57 17.30 -22.20
C LEU A 238 -14.63 18.28 -23.38
N PRO A 239 -14.53 17.85 -24.66
CA PRO A 239 -14.77 18.73 -25.80
C PRO A 239 -16.17 19.38 -25.78
N PHE A 240 -17.21 18.63 -25.39
CA PHE A 240 -18.55 19.18 -25.24
C PHE A 240 -18.61 20.21 -24.11
N PHE A 241 -17.99 19.93 -22.97
CA PHE A 241 -17.90 20.82 -21.83
C PHE A 241 -17.24 22.16 -22.18
N GLU A 242 -16.06 22.08 -22.79
CA GLU A 242 -15.26 23.22 -23.26
C GLU A 242 -16.07 24.09 -24.22
N LYS A 243 -16.69 23.47 -25.23
CA LYS A 243 -17.52 24.17 -26.22
C LYS A 243 -18.77 24.81 -25.60
N HIS A 244 -19.43 24.12 -24.67
CA HIS A 244 -20.67 24.59 -24.06
C HIS A 244 -20.45 25.80 -23.14
N LEU A 245 -19.33 25.81 -22.40
CA LEU A 245 -18.99 26.90 -21.49
C LEU A 245 -18.09 27.97 -22.11
N GLY A 246 -17.60 27.76 -23.34
CA GLY A 246 -16.72 28.70 -24.03
C GLY A 246 -15.35 28.83 -23.36
N VAL A 247 -14.88 27.76 -22.70
CA VAL A 247 -13.57 27.69 -22.03
C VAL A 247 -12.63 26.77 -22.79
N ASP A 248 -11.34 27.04 -22.72
CA ASP A 248 -10.32 26.10 -23.22
C ASP A 248 -10.10 24.95 -22.22
N ALA A 249 -9.29 23.96 -22.60
CA ALA A 249 -9.02 22.79 -21.75
C ALA A 249 -8.42 23.15 -20.37
N TRP A 250 -7.65 24.24 -20.30
CA TRP A 250 -7.08 24.73 -19.03
C TRP A 250 -8.11 25.45 -18.17
N GLY A 251 -8.93 26.32 -18.77
CA GLY A 251 -10.05 26.96 -18.10
C GLY A 251 -11.07 25.94 -17.59
N ALA A 252 -11.37 24.89 -18.37
CA ALA A 252 -12.22 23.79 -17.95
C ALA A 252 -11.65 23.06 -16.72
N ARG A 253 -10.36 22.73 -16.76
CA ARG A 253 -9.66 22.08 -15.65
C ARG A 253 -9.69 22.95 -14.39
N GLN A 254 -9.38 24.24 -14.50
CA GLN A 254 -9.35 25.14 -13.35
C GLN A 254 -10.74 25.35 -12.75
N LEU A 255 -11.77 25.52 -13.59
CA LEU A 255 -13.16 25.64 -13.15
C LEU A 255 -13.62 24.39 -12.38
N LEU A 256 -13.29 23.19 -12.87
CA LEU A 256 -13.63 21.95 -12.18
C LEU A 256 -12.84 21.77 -10.88
N TRP A 257 -11.56 22.17 -10.87
CA TRP A 257 -10.72 22.15 -9.69
C TRP A 257 -11.28 23.05 -8.58
N ASP A 258 -11.58 24.31 -8.91
CA ASP A 258 -12.08 25.30 -7.97
C ASP A 258 -13.48 24.94 -7.43
N HIS A 259 -14.30 24.28 -8.25
CA HIS A 259 -15.67 23.92 -7.87
C HIS A 259 -15.75 22.63 -7.03
N PHE A 260 -14.95 21.60 -7.35
CA PHE A 260 -15.08 20.28 -6.73
C PHE A 260 -13.95 19.87 -5.80
N ASP A 261 -12.83 20.62 -5.77
CA ASP A 261 -11.65 20.32 -4.96
C ASP A 261 -11.20 18.83 -5.07
N PRO A 262 -10.82 18.37 -6.28
CA PRO A 262 -10.45 16.96 -6.50
C PRO A 262 -9.22 16.55 -5.67
N ALA A 263 -8.41 17.51 -5.26
CA ALA A 263 -7.30 17.34 -4.33
C ALA A 263 -7.71 16.71 -2.99
N GLY A 264 -8.92 17.02 -2.51
CA GLY A 264 -9.46 16.51 -1.24
C GLY A 264 -9.50 14.98 -1.19
N MET A 265 -9.48 14.28 -2.33
CA MET A 265 -9.47 12.82 -2.37
C MET A 265 -8.23 12.22 -1.67
N TRP A 266 -7.09 12.91 -1.72
CA TRP A 266 -5.83 12.44 -1.13
C TRP A 266 -5.85 12.43 0.41
N LEU A 267 -6.73 13.21 1.03
CA LEU A 267 -6.89 13.25 2.49
C LEU A 267 -7.30 11.90 3.06
N MET A 268 -8.16 11.15 2.37
CA MET A 268 -8.59 9.83 2.82
C MET A 268 -7.41 8.87 2.91
N PHE A 269 -6.56 8.82 1.87
CA PHE A 269 -5.40 7.94 1.85
C PHE A 269 -4.31 8.40 2.82
N THR A 270 -4.16 9.70 2.99
CA THR A 270 -3.31 10.29 4.03
C THR A 270 -3.76 9.83 5.42
N ALA A 271 -5.06 9.91 5.72
CA ALA A 271 -5.62 9.48 6.99
C ALA A 271 -5.38 7.98 7.24
N ILE A 272 -5.51 7.14 6.20
CA ILE A 272 -5.19 5.71 6.29
C ILE A 272 -3.71 5.50 6.59
N GLY A 273 -2.81 6.24 5.93
CA GLY A 273 -1.37 6.21 6.21
C GLY A 273 -1.02 6.60 7.64
N VAL A 274 -1.60 7.70 8.13
CA VAL A 274 -1.43 8.16 9.52
C VAL A 274 -1.95 7.11 10.50
N ALA A 275 -3.14 6.53 10.24
CA ALA A 275 -3.70 5.46 11.05
C ALA A 275 -2.79 4.22 11.06
N ALA A 276 -2.22 3.83 9.93
CA ALA A 276 -1.25 2.74 9.84
C ALA A 276 0.03 3.03 10.64
N GLY A 277 0.53 4.28 10.58
CA GLY A 277 1.67 4.72 11.39
C GLY A 277 1.39 4.63 12.90
N ILE A 278 0.20 5.08 13.32
CA ILE A 278 -0.26 4.96 14.71
C ILE A 278 -0.41 3.49 15.11
N ALA A 279 -0.93 2.63 14.24
CA ALA A 279 -1.07 1.20 14.48
C ALA A 279 0.29 0.53 14.68
N ILE A 280 1.30 0.85 13.85
CA ILE A 280 2.67 0.34 14.01
C ILE A 280 3.32 0.88 15.28
N LEU A 281 3.07 2.14 15.67
CA LEU A 281 3.53 2.67 16.95
C LEU A 281 2.88 1.96 18.15
N GLY A 282 1.59 1.66 18.08
CA GLY A 282 0.88 0.86 19.07
C GLY A 282 1.45 -0.55 19.17
N TYR A 283 1.71 -1.17 18.02
CA TYR A 283 2.36 -2.47 17.91
C TYR A 283 3.77 -2.49 18.52
N ASP A 284 4.59 -1.47 18.24
CA ASP A 284 5.93 -1.35 18.82
C ASP A 284 5.88 -1.24 20.35
N ARG A 285 4.97 -0.41 20.89
CA ARG A 285 4.76 -0.31 22.33
C ARG A 285 4.31 -1.62 22.95
N LEU A 286 3.38 -2.33 22.28
CA LEU A 286 2.89 -3.63 22.72
C LEU A 286 4.02 -4.67 22.75
N CYS A 287 4.84 -4.74 21.70
CA CYS A 287 5.97 -5.67 21.64
C CYS A 287 6.99 -5.37 22.74
N ARG A 288 7.38 -4.11 22.93
CA ARG A 288 8.30 -3.72 24.02
C ARG A 288 7.75 -4.08 25.40
N ALA A 289 6.46 -3.84 25.65
CA ALA A 289 5.83 -4.17 26.92
C ALA A 289 5.75 -5.69 27.17
N ALA A 290 5.59 -6.48 26.10
CA ALA A 290 5.62 -7.92 26.14
C ALA A 290 7.05 -8.47 26.30
N ASP A 291 8.05 -7.82 25.71
CA ASP A 291 9.46 -8.21 25.85
C ASP A 291 9.97 -7.94 27.28
N ALA A 292 9.50 -6.86 27.91
CA ALA A 292 9.86 -6.52 29.29
C ALA A 292 9.19 -7.41 30.35
N ARG A 293 8.08 -8.09 30.02
CA ARG A 293 7.29 -8.91 30.94
C ARG A 293 6.98 -10.28 30.33
N PRO A 294 7.69 -11.35 30.69
CA PRO A 294 7.45 -12.69 30.13
C PRO A 294 6.01 -13.18 30.35
N ASP A 295 5.38 -12.77 31.45
CA ASP A 295 4.01 -13.07 31.84
C ASP A 295 2.94 -12.20 31.12
N HIS A 296 3.35 -11.31 30.21
CA HIS A 296 2.43 -10.47 29.47
C HIS A 296 1.40 -11.31 28.69
N SER A 297 0.13 -10.89 28.74
CA SER A 297 -0.97 -11.61 28.08
C SER A 297 -0.77 -11.80 26.57
N PHE A 298 0.01 -10.93 25.94
CA PHE A 298 0.38 -11.04 24.52
C PHE A 298 1.29 -12.25 24.25
N ASN A 299 2.20 -12.59 25.18
CA ASN A 299 3.08 -13.74 25.08
C ASN A 299 2.37 -15.04 25.49
N LEU A 300 1.60 -15.00 26.58
CA LEU A 300 0.92 -16.17 27.16
C LEU A 300 -0.36 -16.55 26.40
N ARG A 301 -1.17 -15.56 26.01
CA ARG A 301 -2.51 -15.73 25.43
C ARG A 301 -2.66 -14.97 24.11
N GLY A 302 -1.60 -14.85 23.32
CA GLY A 302 -1.61 -14.09 22.07
C GLY A 302 -2.67 -14.54 21.06
N HIS A 303 -3.06 -15.81 21.06
CA HIS A 303 -4.16 -16.30 20.22
C HIS A 303 -5.51 -15.61 20.52
N LEU A 304 -5.77 -15.21 21.77
CA LEU A 304 -6.96 -14.44 22.14
C LEU A 304 -6.90 -13.02 21.57
N TRP A 305 -5.71 -12.42 21.53
CA TRP A 305 -5.49 -11.11 20.92
C TRP A 305 -5.74 -11.15 19.41
N VAL A 306 -5.26 -12.19 18.74
CA VAL A 306 -5.52 -12.41 17.31
C VAL A 306 -7.02 -12.54 17.04
N ARG A 307 -7.74 -13.36 17.84
CA ARG A 307 -9.21 -13.47 17.74
C ARG A 307 -9.92 -12.14 17.98
N ALA A 308 -9.51 -11.41 19.01
CA ALA A 308 -10.10 -10.11 19.35
C ALA A 308 -9.99 -9.08 18.21
N LEU A 309 -8.94 -9.17 17.39
CA LEU A 309 -8.78 -8.32 16.20
C LEU A 309 -9.45 -8.92 14.94
N LEU A 310 -9.43 -10.24 14.76
CA LEU A 310 -10.06 -10.89 13.60
C LEU A 310 -11.59 -10.78 13.60
N VAL A 311 -12.24 -10.94 14.76
CA VAL A 311 -13.71 -10.86 14.86
C VAL A 311 -14.28 -9.54 14.29
N PRO A 312 -13.81 -8.35 14.71
CA PRO A 312 -14.31 -7.10 14.14
C PRO A 312 -13.91 -6.91 12.68
N ILE A 313 -12.74 -7.39 12.23
CA ILE A 313 -12.35 -7.31 10.81
C ILE A 313 -13.29 -8.14 9.94
N VAL A 314 -13.55 -9.39 10.32
CA VAL A 314 -14.49 -10.26 9.60
C VAL A 314 -15.90 -9.66 9.61
N GLY A 315 -16.34 -9.16 10.77
CA GLY A 315 -17.63 -8.47 10.88
C GLY A 315 -17.74 -7.29 9.93
N ALA A 316 -16.73 -6.41 9.89
CA ALA A 316 -16.70 -5.25 9.00
C ALA A 316 -16.71 -5.66 7.51
N LEU A 317 -15.95 -6.68 7.13
CA LEU A 317 -15.92 -7.19 5.75
C LEU A 317 -17.26 -7.83 5.34
N LEU A 318 -17.90 -8.60 6.22
CA LEU A 318 -19.21 -9.19 5.97
C LEU A 318 -20.32 -8.12 5.85
N VAL A 319 -20.30 -7.12 6.74
CA VAL A 319 -21.19 -5.96 6.65
C VAL A 319 -20.94 -5.20 5.34
N GLY A 320 -19.68 -5.01 4.97
CA GLY A 320 -19.31 -4.43 3.67
C GLY A 320 -19.88 -5.22 2.50
N CYS A 321 -19.76 -6.55 2.51
CA CYS A 321 -20.34 -7.43 1.47
C CYS A 321 -21.86 -7.30 1.39
N TRP A 322 -22.54 -7.14 2.54
CA TRP A 322 -23.98 -6.97 2.60
C TRP A 322 -24.44 -5.67 1.93
N PHE A 323 -23.79 -4.56 2.24
CA PHE A 323 -24.14 -3.26 1.66
C PHE A 323 -23.65 -3.12 0.22
N ARG A 324 -22.52 -3.74 -0.13
CA ARG A 324 -21.85 -3.61 -1.41
C ARG A 324 -21.27 -4.94 -1.89
N PRO A 325 -22.08 -5.78 -2.55
CA PRO A 325 -21.61 -7.05 -3.06
C PRO A 325 -20.57 -6.81 -4.14
N SER A 326 -19.32 -7.18 -3.86
CA SER A 326 -18.24 -7.23 -4.84
C SER A 326 -17.46 -8.52 -4.66
N LEU A 327 -16.99 -9.10 -5.76
CA LEU A 327 -16.19 -10.33 -5.74
C LEU A 327 -14.96 -10.17 -4.86
N ALA A 328 -14.26 -9.03 -4.98
CA ALA A 328 -13.04 -8.75 -4.24
C ALA A 328 -13.29 -8.65 -2.72
N LEU A 329 -14.37 -7.99 -2.29
CA LEU A 329 -14.73 -7.93 -0.88
C LEU A 329 -15.18 -9.29 -0.34
N GLY A 330 -15.87 -10.09 -1.16
CA GLY A 330 -16.23 -11.48 -0.84
C GLY A 330 -15.02 -12.38 -0.64
N ILE A 331 -14.01 -12.28 -1.51
CA ILE A 331 -12.74 -13.01 -1.37
C ILE A 331 -12.02 -12.59 -0.08
N GLN A 332 -11.97 -11.29 0.22
CA GLN A 332 -11.37 -10.79 1.47
C GLN A 332 -12.12 -11.29 2.70
N ALA A 333 -13.45 -11.20 2.71
CA ALA A 333 -14.29 -11.70 3.80
C ALA A 333 -14.08 -13.21 4.01
N GLY A 334 -14.02 -13.99 2.92
CA GLY A 334 -13.72 -15.43 2.97
C GLY A 334 -12.34 -15.72 3.54
N MET A 335 -11.30 -15.01 3.08
CA MET A 335 -9.93 -15.18 3.58
C MET A 335 -9.82 -14.88 5.07
N PHE A 336 -10.35 -13.74 5.54
CA PHE A 336 -10.32 -13.40 6.96
C PHE A 336 -11.22 -14.30 7.82
N ALA A 337 -12.35 -14.79 7.28
CA ALA A 337 -13.18 -15.77 7.96
C ALA A 337 -12.47 -17.11 8.14
N LEU A 338 -11.72 -17.56 7.12
CA LEU A 338 -10.87 -18.75 7.22
C LEU A 338 -9.76 -18.56 8.27
N LEU A 339 -9.13 -17.39 8.33
CA LEU A 339 -8.16 -17.05 9.38
C LEU A 339 -8.80 -17.08 10.78
N LEU A 340 -10.02 -16.56 10.91
CA LEU A 340 -10.76 -16.58 12.17
C LEU A 340 -11.07 -18.01 12.60
N VAL A 341 -11.56 -18.87 11.70
CA VAL A 341 -11.80 -20.30 11.99
C VAL A 341 -10.49 -20.99 12.38
N ALA A 342 -9.42 -20.80 11.61
CA ALA A 342 -8.10 -21.39 11.90
C ALA A 342 -7.55 -20.93 13.27
N SER A 343 -7.87 -19.71 13.71
CA SER A 343 -7.44 -19.20 15.02
C SER A 343 -8.03 -19.97 16.20
N PHE A 344 -9.11 -20.74 16.02
CA PHE A 344 -9.66 -21.62 17.06
C PHE A 344 -8.83 -22.90 17.30
N PHE A 345 -7.93 -23.24 16.37
CA PHE A 345 -7.12 -24.46 16.41
C PHE A 345 -5.61 -24.14 16.43
N PRO A 346 -5.07 -23.57 17.52
CA PRO A 346 -3.66 -23.20 17.60
C PRO A 346 -2.75 -24.44 17.62
N GLU A 347 -1.58 -24.33 16.97
CA GLU A 347 -0.51 -25.31 17.11
C GLU A 347 -0.01 -25.36 18.56
N ARG A 348 0.16 -26.58 19.10
CA ARG A 348 0.83 -26.76 20.38
C ARG A 348 2.27 -26.26 20.22
N ARG A 349 2.66 -25.23 20.98
CA ARG A 349 4.08 -24.85 21.08
C ARG A 349 4.86 -26.10 21.48
N PRO A 350 5.96 -26.46 20.81
CA PRO A 350 6.92 -27.37 21.44
C PRO A 350 7.31 -26.75 22.78
N GLY A 351 7.31 -27.55 23.85
CA GLY A 351 7.71 -27.11 25.17
C GLY A 351 9.12 -26.49 25.15
N PRO A 352 9.53 -25.77 26.20
CA PRO A 352 10.91 -25.31 26.32
C PRO A 352 11.84 -26.52 26.08
N ALA A 353 12.86 -26.34 25.24
CA ALA A 353 13.89 -27.35 25.00
C ALA A 353 14.59 -27.65 26.33
N GLY A 354 14.11 -28.68 26.99
CA GLY A 354 14.48 -29.03 28.35
C GLY A 354 13.89 -30.39 28.70
N ASP A 355 14.06 -31.34 27.79
CA ASP A 355 13.91 -32.79 28.00
C ASP A 355 14.62 -33.52 26.84
N ALA A 356 15.87 -33.14 26.56
CA ALA A 356 16.76 -34.04 25.83
C ALA A 356 17.23 -35.11 26.84
N PRO A 357 17.00 -36.41 26.59
CA PRO A 357 17.51 -37.46 27.46
C PRO A 357 19.05 -37.36 27.58
N PRO A 358 19.63 -37.63 28.76
CA PRO A 358 21.06 -37.46 29.00
C PRO A 358 21.82 -38.64 28.39
N GLU A 359 21.99 -38.66 27.08
CA GLU A 359 22.92 -39.55 26.40
C GLU A 359 23.54 -38.80 25.22
N LEU A 360 24.61 -38.07 25.51
CA LEU A 360 25.76 -37.82 24.62
C LEU A 360 26.79 -36.96 25.36
N ALA A 361 27.28 -37.51 26.46
CA ALA A 361 28.58 -37.16 27.03
C ALA A 361 29.43 -38.44 27.05
N ALA A 362 30.10 -38.70 25.94
CA ALA A 362 31.25 -39.59 25.83
C ALA A 362 32.10 -39.16 24.63
#